data_AF-A0A523FHS1-F1
#
_entry.id   AF-A0A523FHS1-F1
#
_cell.length_a   1.000
_cell.length_b   1.000
_cell.length_c   1.000
_cell.angle_alpha   90.00
_cell.angle_beta   90.00
_cell.angle_gamma   90.00
#
_symmetry.space_group_name_H-M   'P 1'
#
loop_
_entity.id
_entity.type
_entity.pdbx_description
1 polymer ?
#
loop_
_entity_poly.entity_id
_entity_poly.type
_entity_poly.pdbx_seq_one_letter_code
_entity_poly.pdbx_strand_id
1 'polypeptide(L)'
;MEIPLHISFRGMAPPQNIKERIEERVGRLERFFDRITSCRVVVSAPHRHHHKGKLYHVAISLGVPGGELVVNRDPAGKHAHEDVYVALRDAFNALQRQLRDHVRRKRGDTKTHEAPPHGRIARLFDGYGFIETPDGREIYFHRNSVTNDSFDRLAAGAEVRFVAMDGESEKGPQASTVSPLGKRHIVE
;
A
#
# COMPACT_ATOMS: atom_id res chain seq x y z
N MET A 1 0.26 -7.04 16.39
CA MET A 1 1.62 -7.35 15.87
C MET A 1 2.01 -8.77 16.20
N GLU A 2 2.92 -9.38 15.42
CA GLU A 2 3.52 -10.69 15.74
C GLU A 2 4.73 -10.59 16.68
N ILE A 3 5.55 -9.56 16.53
CA ILE A 3 6.71 -9.28 17.40
C ILE A 3 6.34 -8.17 18.40
N PRO A 4 6.64 -8.34 19.71
CA PRO A 4 6.35 -7.32 20.72
C PRO A 4 7.12 -6.02 20.45
N LEU A 5 6.47 -4.89 20.76
CA LEU A 5 7.04 -3.55 20.65
C LEU A 5 8.35 -3.44 21.44
N HIS A 6 9.42 -3.02 20.78
CA HIS A 6 10.72 -2.81 21.42
C HIS A 6 11.06 -1.32 21.53
N ILE A 7 11.20 -0.81 22.76
CA ILE A 7 11.51 0.59 23.06
C ILE A 7 12.90 0.71 23.70
N SER A 8 13.76 1.56 23.16
CA SER A 8 15.12 1.79 23.69
C SER A 8 15.42 3.28 23.82
N PHE A 9 16.07 3.65 24.94
CA PHE A 9 16.56 5.00 25.20
C PHE A 9 18.09 4.98 25.20
N ARG A 10 18.73 5.81 24.37
CA ARG A 10 20.20 5.90 24.27
C ARG A 10 20.70 7.22 24.83
N GLY A 11 21.66 7.14 25.75
CA GLY A 11 22.31 8.32 26.34
C GLY A 11 21.39 9.19 27.21
N MET A 12 20.25 8.64 27.67
CA MET A 12 19.32 9.35 28.54
C MET A 12 18.54 8.41 29.46
N ALA A 13 18.08 8.94 30.59
CA ALA A 13 17.04 8.30 31.38
C ALA A 13 15.69 8.42 30.63
N PRO A 14 14.81 7.41 30.69
CA PRO A 14 13.48 7.49 30.10
C PRO A 14 12.67 8.65 30.71
N PRO A 15 12.15 9.59 29.90
CA PRO A 15 11.24 10.63 30.40
C PRO A 15 9.98 10.01 31.03
N GLN A 16 9.36 10.71 31.99
CA GLN A 16 8.10 10.25 32.60
C GLN A 16 7.03 9.99 31.53
N ASN A 17 6.29 8.90 31.65
CA ASN A 17 5.15 8.54 30.79
C ASN A 17 5.46 8.43 29.28
N ILE A 18 6.73 8.43 28.88
CA ILE A 18 7.10 8.34 27.47
C ILE A 18 6.74 6.96 26.89
N LYS A 19 6.84 5.90 27.69
CA LYS A 19 6.56 4.52 27.29
C LYS A 19 5.08 4.36 26.98
N GLU A 20 4.22 4.76 27.91
CA GLU A 20 2.76 4.79 27.74
C GLU A 20 2.37 5.59 26.50
N ARG A 21 3.02 6.73 26.26
CA ARG A 21 2.74 7.56 25.08
C ARG A 21 3.18 6.91 23.77
N ILE A 22 4.26 6.14 23.79
CA ILE A 22 4.71 5.34 22.64
C ILE A 22 3.72 4.20 22.39
N GLU A 23 3.34 3.47 23.43
CA GLU A 23 2.37 2.37 23.37
C GLU A 23 1.03 2.83 22.83
N GLU A 24 0.49 3.95 23.32
CA GLU A 24 -0.77 4.53 22.84
C GLU A 24 -0.71 4.84 21.33
N ARG A 25 0.42 5.40 20.87
CA ARG A 25 0.62 5.72 19.45
C ARG A 25 0.78 4.48 18.59
N VAL A 26 1.50 3.47 19.08
CA VAL A 26 1.65 2.18 18.38
C VAL A 26 0.29 1.49 18.28
N GLY A 27 -0.51 1.47 19.34
CA GLY A 27 -1.88 0.92 19.30
C GLY A 27 -2.81 1.66 18.34
N ARG A 28 -2.56 2.94 18.03
CA ARG A 28 -3.27 3.64 16.93
C ARG A 28 -2.81 3.15 15.55
N LEU A 29 -1.53 2.83 15.36
CA LEU A 29 -1.02 2.29 14.10
C LEU A 29 -1.55 0.87 13.86
N GLU A 30 -1.57 0.01 14.89
CA GLU A 30 -2.12 -1.35 14.80
C GLU A 30 -3.61 -1.36 14.44
N ARG A 31 -4.40 -0.45 15.03
CA ARG A 31 -5.83 -0.31 14.66
C ARG A 31 -6.04 0.14 13.21
N PHE A 32 -5.05 0.82 12.62
CA PHE A 32 -5.12 1.30 11.24
C PHE A 32 -4.62 0.25 10.23
N PHE A 33 -3.63 -0.56 10.62
CA PHE A 33 -3.09 -1.65 9.81
C PHE A 33 -2.73 -2.82 10.73
N ASP A 34 -3.47 -3.91 10.59
CA ASP A 34 -3.38 -5.11 11.44
C ASP A 34 -2.20 -6.02 11.08
N ARG A 35 -1.72 -5.97 9.83
CA ARG A 35 -0.60 -6.79 9.34
C ARG A 35 0.80 -6.27 9.72
N ILE A 36 0.93 -5.45 10.76
CA ILE A 36 2.25 -5.00 11.25
C ILE A 36 2.95 -6.20 11.91
N THR A 37 4.16 -6.51 11.45
CA THR A 37 4.96 -7.64 11.97
C THR A 37 5.82 -7.22 13.16
N SER A 38 6.42 -6.03 13.13
CA SER A 38 7.28 -5.55 14.21
C SER A 38 7.26 -4.02 14.36
N CYS A 39 7.58 -3.54 15.56
CA CYS A 39 7.81 -2.12 15.80
C CYS A 39 8.99 -1.93 16.76
N ARG A 40 9.97 -1.14 16.34
CA ARG A 40 11.11 -0.73 17.15
C ARG A 40 11.18 0.79 17.22
N VAL A 41 11.24 1.31 18.44
CA VAL A 41 11.35 2.75 18.70
C VAL A 41 12.64 3.00 19.48
N VAL A 42 13.50 3.87 18.94
CA VAL A 42 14.74 4.30 19.57
C VAL A 42 14.70 5.80 19.77
N VAL A 43 14.89 6.24 21.01
CA VAL A 43 14.96 7.66 21.38
C VAL A 43 16.37 7.93 21.90
N SER A 44 17.07 8.88 21.30
CA SER A 44 18.43 9.26 21.70
C SER A 44 18.52 10.75 22.03
N ALA A 45 19.18 11.06 23.13
CA ALA A 45 19.48 12.44 23.51
C ALA A 45 20.57 13.06 22.62
N PRO A 46 20.55 14.39 22.44
CA PRO A 46 21.58 15.10 21.69
C PRO A 46 22.94 14.95 22.36
N HIS A 47 23.97 14.57 21.59
CA HIS A 47 25.35 14.74 22.03
C HIS A 47 25.70 16.24 22.03
N ARG A 48 26.51 16.67 23.01
CA ARG A 48 27.03 18.04 23.12
C ARG A 48 27.93 18.37 21.91
N HIS A 49 27.35 18.87 20.81
CA HIS A 49 28.10 19.57 19.76
C HIS A 49 27.63 21.02 19.72
N HIS A 50 28.53 21.93 20.12
CA HIS A 50 28.25 23.33 20.42
C HIS A 50 27.79 24.20 19.23
N HIS A 51 27.70 23.68 18.01
CA HIS A 51 27.34 24.45 16.81
C HIS A 51 26.10 23.96 16.05
N LYS A 52 25.47 22.84 16.45
CA LYS A 52 24.24 22.33 15.83
C LYS A 52 23.33 21.73 16.90
N GLY A 53 22.45 22.54 17.48
CA GLY A 53 21.21 22.22 18.22
C GLY A 53 21.18 20.99 19.16
N LYS A 54 20.70 21.18 20.39
CA LYS A 54 20.40 20.10 21.35
C LYS A 54 19.11 19.34 20.98
N LEU A 55 19.08 18.72 19.81
CA LEU A 55 17.85 18.14 19.27
C LEU A 55 17.76 16.64 19.57
N TYR A 56 16.63 16.20 20.12
CA TYR A 56 16.35 14.77 20.32
C TYR A 56 16.19 14.07 18.99
N HIS A 57 16.78 12.89 18.89
CA HIS A 57 16.69 12.06 17.70
C HIS A 57 15.82 10.84 17.99
N VAL A 58 14.81 10.64 17.14
CA VAL A 58 13.84 9.55 17.24
C VAL A 58 13.89 8.74 15.95
N ALA A 59 14.25 7.47 16.09
CA ALA A 59 14.21 6.51 15.01
C ALA A 59 13.09 5.50 15.27
N ILE A 60 12.22 5.31 14.29
CA ILE A 60 11.15 4.30 14.34
C ILE A 60 11.32 3.37 13.16
N SER A 61 11.33 2.07 13.42
CA SER A 61 11.38 1.02 12.41
C SER A 61 10.12 0.16 12.56
N LEU A 62 9.33 0.07 11.49
CA LEU A 62 8.06 -0.64 11.46
C LEU A 62 8.10 -1.72 10.39
N GLY A 63 8.02 -2.99 10.80
CA GLY A 63 7.90 -4.12 9.90
C GLY A 63 6.48 -4.24 9.35
N VAL A 64 6.37 -4.33 8.03
CA VAL A 64 5.10 -4.51 7.31
C VAL A 64 5.26 -5.57 6.21
N PRO A 65 4.18 -6.12 5.65
CA PRO A 65 4.30 -7.13 4.60
C PRO A 65 4.97 -6.54 3.35
N GLY A 66 6.11 -7.11 2.97
CA GLY A 66 6.88 -6.66 1.80
C GLY A 66 7.86 -5.52 2.05
N GLY A 67 8.21 -5.21 3.30
CA GLY A 67 9.34 -4.33 3.61
C GLY A 67 9.34 -3.77 5.04
N GLU A 68 10.29 -2.88 5.31
CA GLU A 68 10.38 -2.14 6.57
C GLU A 68 10.22 -0.64 6.30
N LEU A 69 9.40 0.04 7.10
CA LEU A 69 9.26 1.49 7.08
C LEU A 69 10.16 2.09 8.17
N VAL A 70 11.17 2.85 7.76
CA VAL A 70 12.11 3.51 8.67
C VAL A 70 11.89 5.01 8.63
N VAL A 71 11.60 5.58 9.79
CA VAL A 71 11.59 7.03 10.01
C VAL A 71 12.82 7.39 10.81
N ASN A 72 13.76 8.06 10.15
CA ASN A 72 14.95 8.61 10.76
C ASN A 72 14.89 10.13 10.58
N ARG A 73 14.41 10.85 11.59
CA ARG A 73 14.26 12.30 11.46
C ARG A 73 15.51 12.96 12.02
N ASP A 74 16.45 13.25 11.11
CA ASP A 74 17.56 14.16 11.38
C ASP A 74 16.99 15.60 11.37
N PRO A 75 16.98 16.30 12.50
CA PRO A 75 16.28 17.57 12.65
C PRO A 75 17.09 18.72 12.04
N ALA A 76 17.17 18.75 10.71
CA ALA A 76 17.73 19.89 10.00
C ALA A 76 16.84 21.13 10.23
N GLY A 77 17.26 22.00 11.15
CA GLY A 77 16.85 23.42 11.20
C GLY A 77 15.59 23.77 12.00
N LYS A 78 15.03 22.87 12.83
CA LYS A 78 13.88 23.22 13.69
C LYS A 78 14.24 23.14 15.18
N HIS A 79 14.30 24.29 15.84
CA HIS A 79 14.38 24.43 17.31
C HIS A 79 13.29 23.64 18.07
N ALA A 80 12.21 23.23 17.38
CA ALA A 80 11.13 22.42 17.93
C ALA A 80 11.56 21.02 18.42
N HIS A 81 12.72 20.50 18.01
CA HIS A 81 13.22 19.19 18.44
C HIS A 81 14.05 19.23 19.74
N GLU A 82 14.09 20.37 20.43
CA GLU A 82 14.60 20.46 21.80
C GLU A 82 13.71 19.70 22.80
N ASP A 83 12.46 19.40 22.44
CA ASP A 83 11.52 18.61 23.23
C ASP A 83 11.35 17.18 22.65
N VAL A 84 11.60 16.17 23.48
CA VAL A 84 11.47 14.75 23.15
C VAL A 84 10.06 14.36 22.72
N TYR A 85 9.02 14.94 23.31
CA TYR A 85 7.62 14.68 22.97
C TYR A 85 7.26 15.25 21.61
N VAL A 86 7.84 16.40 21.25
CA VAL A 86 7.66 17.00 19.91
C VAL A 86 8.34 16.14 18.86
N ALA A 87 9.59 15.74 19.10
CA ALA A 87 10.31 14.82 18.20
C ALA A 87 9.56 13.50 18.01
N LEU A 88 9.04 12.93 19.10
CA LEU A 88 8.22 11.72 19.05
C LEU A 88 6.95 11.92 18.23
N ARG A 89 6.21 13.01 18.49
CA ARG A 89 4.98 13.32 17.76
C ARG A 89 5.21 13.35 16.26
N ASP A 90 6.25 14.07 15.89
CA ASP A 90 6.61 14.34 14.53
C ASP A 90 7.10 13.09 13.78
N ALA A 91 7.86 12.22 14.46
CA ALA A 91 8.27 10.92 13.91
C ALA A 91 7.07 10.00 13.67
N PHE A 92 6.15 9.88 14.64
CA PHE A 92 4.93 9.07 14.45
C PHE A 92 4.01 9.62 13.37
N ASN A 93 3.89 10.95 13.23
CA ASN A 93 3.10 11.55 12.15
C ASN A 93 3.71 11.24 10.78
N ALA A 94 5.03 11.24 10.65
CA ALA A 94 5.71 10.84 9.42
C ALA A 94 5.52 9.35 9.13
N LEU A 95 5.63 8.50 10.15
CA LEU A 95 5.40 7.06 10.02
C LEU A 95 3.97 6.75 9.58
N GLN A 96 2.98 7.43 10.16
CA GLN A 96 1.58 7.24 9.77
C GLN A 96 1.33 7.61 8.30
N ARG A 97 2.03 8.63 7.77
CA ARG A 97 1.97 8.98 6.35
C ARG A 97 2.59 7.88 5.48
N GLN A 98 3.80 7.41 5.83
CA GLN A 98 4.45 6.32 5.11
C GLN A 98 3.64 5.02 5.12
N LEU A 99 3.04 4.69 6.27
CA LEU A 99 2.17 3.52 6.41
C LEU A 99 0.92 3.64 5.54
N ARG A 100 0.30 4.82 5.49
CA ARG A 100 -0.84 5.07 4.60
C ARG A 100 -0.46 4.91 3.13
N ASP A 101 0.70 5.41 2.73
CA ASP A 101 1.20 5.26 1.36
C ASP A 101 1.53 3.81 1.04
N HIS A 102 2.09 3.06 1.99
CA HIS A 102 2.34 1.62 1.86
C HIS A 102 1.02 0.85 1.68
N VAL A 103 0.01 1.11 2.52
CA VAL A 103 -1.32 0.50 2.40
C VAL A 103 -1.98 0.89 1.08
N ARG A 104 -1.87 2.15 0.65
CA ARG A 104 -2.41 2.61 -0.64
C ARG A 104 -1.74 1.91 -1.82
N ARG A 105 -0.40 1.77 -1.80
CA ARG A 105 0.35 1.03 -2.83
C ARG A 105 -0.04 -0.44 -2.79
N LYS A 106 0.00 -1.11 -1.63
CA LYS A 106 -0.40 -2.52 -1.49
C LYS A 106 -1.86 -2.79 -1.85
N ARG A 107 -2.81 -1.89 -1.54
CA ARG A 107 -4.22 -1.99 -1.99
C ARG A 107 -4.36 -1.67 -3.48
N GLY A 108 -3.49 -0.84 -4.06
CA GLY A 108 -3.37 -0.65 -5.50
C GLY A 108 -2.61 -1.77 -6.22
N ASP A 109 -1.79 -2.53 -5.48
CA ASP A 109 -0.96 -3.66 -5.91
C ASP A 109 -1.67 -5.00 -5.71
N THR A 110 -2.90 -5.04 -5.18
CA THR A 110 -3.83 -6.16 -5.46
C THR A 110 -4.37 -6.06 -6.89
N LYS A 111 -3.49 -5.75 -7.85
CA LYS A 111 -3.52 -6.44 -9.13
C LYS A 111 -2.64 -7.65 -8.93
N THR A 112 -3.22 -8.73 -8.43
CA THR A 112 -2.60 -10.04 -8.44
C THR A 112 -2.09 -10.28 -9.85
N HIS A 113 -0.77 -10.15 -10.00
CA HIS A 113 -0.05 -10.50 -11.22
C HIS A 113 0.03 -12.03 -11.28
N GLU A 114 -1.08 -12.67 -11.62
CA GLU A 114 -0.99 -13.72 -12.64
C GLU A 114 -1.02 -13.00 -13.99
N ALA A 115 -0.39 -13.54 -15.04
CA ALA A 115 -0.23 -12.90 -16.35
C ALA A 115 -1.46 -12.03 -16.72
N PRO A 116 -1.28 -10.79 -17.24
CA PRO A 116 -2.38 -9.83 -17.41
C PRO A 116 -3.62 -10.58 -17.91
N PRO A 117 -4.73 -10.61 -17.13
CA PRO A 117 -5.82 -11.53 -17.40
C PRO A 117 -6.24 -11.34 -18.84
N HIS A 118 -5.92 -12.32 -19.66
CA HIS A 118 -6.25 -12.35 -21.05
C HIS A 118 -7.21 -13.51 -21.23
N GLY A 119 -8.18 -13.29 -22.09
CA GLY A 119 -9.19 -14.27 -22.39
C GLY A 119 -9.71 -14.01 -23.78
N ARG A 120 -10.63 -14.87 -24.19
CA ARG A 120 -11.32 -14.71 -25.47
C ARG A 120 -12.75 -14.32 -25.20
N ILE A 121 -13.32 -13.51 -26.08
CA ILE A 121 -14.77 -13.26 -26.03
C ILE A 121 -15.49 -14.59 -26.30
N ALA A 122 -16.10 -15.18 -25.29
CA ALA A 122 -16.88 -16.40 -25.43
C ALA A 122 -18.19 -16.11 -26.16
N ARG A 123 -18.89 -15.06 -25.69
CA ARG A 123 -20.21 -14.65 -26.17
C ARG A 123 -20.34 -13.13 -26.09
N LEU A 124 -20.97 -12.53 -27.09
CA LEU A 124 -21.24 -11.10 -27.16
C LEU A 124 -22.73 -10.89 -27.46
N PHE A 125 -23.37 -9.99 -26.73
CA PHE A 125 -24.77 -9.59 -26.86
C PHE A 125 -24.87 -8.08 -27.03
N ASP A 126 -26.07 -7.56 -27.27
CA ASP A 126 -26.29 -6.11 -27.36
C ASP A 126 -26.05 -5.43 -26.00
N GLY A 127 -24.88 -4.79 -25.86
CA GLY A 127 -24.49 -4.02 -24.67
C GLY A 127 -23.67 -4.77 -23.60
N TYR A 128 -23.42 -6.07 -23.73
CA TYR A 128 -22.60 -6.84 -22.79
C TYR A 128 -21.99 -8.10 -23.40
N GLY A 129 -21.07 -8.76 -22.70
CA GLY A 129 -20.50 -10.02 -23.13
C GLY A 129 -19.82 -10.79 -22.00
N PHE A 130 -19.26 -11.94 -22.38
CA PHE A 130 -18.53 -12.84 -21.48
C PHE A 130 -17.13 -13.13 -22.05
N ILE A 131 -16.13 -13.07 -21.17
CA ILE A 131 -14.74 -13.42 -21.48
C ILE A 131 -14.48 -14.79 -20.87
N GLU A 132 -14.03 -15.74 -21.67
CA GLU A 132 -13.52 -17.02 -21.21
C GLU A 132 -12.01 -16.90 -20.97
N THR A 133 -11.60 -17.26 -19.76
CA THR A 133 -10.20 -17.29 -19.32
C THR A 133 -9.57 -18.66 -19.60
N PRO A 134 -8.23 -18.77 -19.67
CA PRO A 134 -7.53 -20.03 -19.94
C PRO A 134 -7.80 -21.14 -18.90
N ASP A 135 -8.19 -20.76 -17.68
CA ASP A 135 -8.60 -21.66 -16.60
C ASP A 135 -10.09 -22.03 -16.64
N GLY A 136 -10.81 -21.63 -17.70
CA GLY A 136 -12.21 -22.02 -17.96
C GLY A 136 -13.25 -21.22 -17.18
N ARG A 137 -12.90 -20.07 -16.60
CA ARG A 137 -13.87 -19.17 -15.94
C ARG A 137 -14.51 -18.23 -16.98
N GLU A 138 -15.78 -17.92 -16.78
CA GLU A 138 -16.47 -16.87 -17.53
C GLU A 138 -16.54 -15.58 -16.72
N ILE A 139 -16.08 -14.47 -17.31
CA ILE A 139 -16.06 -13.15 -16.72
C ILE A 139 -17.04 -12.25 -17.47
N TYR A 140 -18.06 -11.74 -16.77
CA TYR A 140 -19.04 -10.83 -17.35
C TYR A 140 -18.44 -9.43 -17.58
N PHE A 141 -18.79 -8.77 -18.69
CA PHE A 141 -18.45 -7.36 -18.90
C PHE A 141 -19.58 -6.60 -19.59
N HIS A 142 -19.68 -5.30 -19.30
CA HIS A 142 -20.64 -4.40 -19.95
C HIS A 142 -19.94 -3.57 -21.04
N ARG A 143 -20.68 -3.01 -22.01
CA ARG A 143 -20.13 -2.11 -23.04
C ARG A 143 -19.30 -0.96 -22.46
N ASN A 144 -19.71 -0.42 -21.32
CA ASN A 144 -19.01 0.67 -20.62
C ASN A 144 -17.66 0.25 -20.01
N SER A 145 -17.43 -1.05 -19.86
CA SER A 145 -16.13 -1.57 -19.42
C SER A 145 -15.14 -1.65 -20.57
N VAL A 146 -15.57 -1.55 -21.84
CA VAL A 146 -14.67 -1.64 -23.00
C VAL A 146 -14.02 -0.29 -23.30
N THR A 147 -12.69 -0.29 -23.28
CA THR A 147 -11.88 0.90 -23.57
C THR A 147 -11.94 1.30 -25.05
N ASN A 148 -11.73 2.60 -25.31
CA ASN A 148 -11.69 3.20 -26.65
C ASN A 148 -12.96 3.00 -27.48
N ASP A 149 -14.13 2.90 -26.83
CA ASP A 149 -15.44 2.66 -27.47
C ASP A 149 -15.41 1.51 -28.48
N SER A 150 -14.53 0.54 -28.26
CA SER A 150 -14.24 -0.51 -29.24
C SER A 150 -15.16 -1.73 -29.07
N PHE A 151 -16.27 -1.60 -28.34
CA PHE A 151 -17.23 -2.68 -28.12
C PHE A 151 -17.77 -3.23 -29.43
N ASP A 152 -18.15 -2.33 -30.35
CA ASP A 152 -18.72 -2.70 -31.66
C ASP A 152 -17.73 -3.42 -32.58
N ARG A 153 -16.43 -3.43 -32.23
CA ARG A 153 -15.37 -4.12 -32.98
C ARG A 153 -15.01 -5.46 -32.36
N LEU A 154 -15.60 -5.82 -31.22
CA LEU A 154 -15.40 -7.12 -30.60
C LEU A 154 -16.21 -8.19 -31.35
N ALA A 155 -15.61 -9.36 -31.49
CA ALA A 155 -16.27 -10.54 -32.02
C ALA A 155 -15.97 -11.72 -31.09
N ALA A 156 -16.85 -12.73 -31.10
CA ALA A 156 -16.55 -13.98 -30.42
C ALA A 156 -15.22 -14.56 -30.91
N GLY A 157 -14.39 -15.06 -29.98
CA GLY A 157 -13.03 -15.53 -30.23
C GLY A 157 -11.95 -14.44 -30.22
N ALA A 158 -12.30 -13.14 -30.17
CA ALA A 158 -11.32 -12.06 -30.09
C ALA A 158 -10.57 -12.11 -28.75
N GLU A 159 -9.26 -11.91 -28.81
CA GLU A 159 -8.41 -11.88 -27.62
C GLU A 159 -8.49 -10.50 -26.96
N VAL A 160 -8.76 -10.50 -25.66
CA VAL A 160 -8.91 -9.28 -24.88
C VAL A 160 -8.12 -9.40 -23.60
N ARG A 161 -7.59 -8.26 -23.14
CA ARG A 161 -7.09 -8.10 -21.79
C ARG A 161 -8.18 -7.49 -20.94
N PHE A 162 -8.31 -7.93 -19.69
CA PHE A 162 -9.31 -7.39 -18.78
C PHE A 162 -8.79 -7.23 -17.35
N VAL A 163 -9.55 -6.48 -16.55
CA VAL A 163 -9.36 -6.33 -15.10
C VAL A 163 -10.63 -6.85 -14.41
N ALA A 164 -10.54 -8.03 -13.81
CA ALA A 164 -11.62 -8.57 -12.98
C ALA A 164 -11.73 -7.78 -11.66
N MET A 165 -12.95 -7.62 -11.19
CA MET A 165 -13.26 -7.27 -9.81
C MET A 165 -13.75 -8.54 -9.12
N ASP A 166 -12.99 -9.02 -8.14
CA ASP A 166 -13.33 -10.20 -7.33
C ASP A 166 -14.34 -9.85 -6.21
N GLY A 167 -15.31 -8.99 -6.52
CA GLY A 167 -16.43 -8.74 -5.61
C GLY A 167 -17.46 -9.86 -5.76
N GLU A 168 -17.80 -10.53 -4.67
CA GLU A 168 -18.99 -11.41 -4.61
C GLU A 168 -20.24 -10.56 -4.87
N SER A 169 -20.63 -10.46 -6.14
CA SER A 169 -21.92 -9.93 -6.57
C SER A 169 -22.83 -11.10 -6.91
N GLU A 170 -24.15 -10.94 -6.81
CA GLU A 170 -25.15 -11.97 -7.20
C GLU A 170 -24.98 -12.46 -8.65
N LYS A 171 -24.19 -11.77 -9.47
CA LYS A 171 -23.92 -12.05 -10.88
C LYS A 171 -22.56 -12.71 -11.17
N GLY A 172 -21.78 -13.06 -10.14
CA GLY A 172 -20.46 -13.66 -10.30
C GLY A 172 -19.36 -12.66 -10.70
N PRO A 173 -18.18 -13.14 -11.13
CA PRO A 173 -17.02 -12.29 -11.42
C PRO A 173 -17.25 -11.36 -12.62
N GLN A 174 -16.93 -10.08 -12.45
CA GLN A 174 -17.16 -9.04 -13.47
C GLN A 174 -15.87 -8.29 -13.82
N ALA A 175 -15.69 -7.96 -15.10
CA ALA A 175 -14.63 -7.09 -15.57
C ALA A 175 -15.02 -5.61 -15.44
N SER A 176 -14.15 -4.84 -14.78
CA SER A 176 -14.22 -3.37 -14.69
C SER A 176 -13.62 -2.68 -15.91
N THR A 177 -12.70 -3.33 -16.60
CA THR A 177 -12.03 -2.78 -17.79
C THR A 177 -11.71 -3.92 -18.74
N VAL A 178 -11.98 -3.71 -20.03
CA VAL A 178 -11.71 -4.64 -21.13
C VAL A 178 -11.02 -3.87 -22.25
N SER A 179 -9.93 -4.42 -22.77
CA SER A 179 -9.15 -3.83 -23.85
C SER A 179 -8.87 -4.89 -24.92
N PRO A 180 -9.26 -4.68 -26.18
CA PRO A 180 -8.93 -5.60 -27.25
C PRO A 180 -7.41 -5.67 -27.47
N LEU A 181 -6.86 -6.88 -27.50
CA LEU A 181 -5.48 -7.10 -27.92
C LEU A 181 -5.49 -7.16 -29.44
N GLY A 182 -5.23 -6.01 -30.07
CA GLY A 182 -5.19 -5.93 -31.53
C GLY A 182 -4.15 -6.91 -32.08
N LYS A 183 -4.51 -7.61 -33.17
CA LYS A 183 -3.57 -8.34 -34.02
C LYS A 183 -2.57 -7.34 -34.61
N ARG A 184 -1.53 -6.98 -33.86
CA ARG A 184 -0.43 -6.22 -34.41
C ARG A 184 0.46 -7.22 -35.13
N HIS A 185 0.40 -7.16 -36.46
CA HIS A 185 1.33 -7.78 -37.39
C HIS A 185 2.74 -7.79 -36.80
N ILE A 186 3.29 -9.00 -36.58
CA ILE A 186 4.74 -9.19 -36.64
C ILE A 186 5.05 -9.03 -38.12
N VAL A 187 5.59 -7.88 -38.49
CA VAL A 187 6.26 -7.71 -39.78
C VAL A 187 7.66 -8.24 -39.55
N GLU A 188 7.99 -9.33 -40.24
CA GLU A 188 9.33 -9.89 -40.38
C GLU A 188 10.25 -8.92 -41.14
#